data_AF-A0A378UIT7-F1
#
_entry.id   AF-A0A378UIT7-F1
#
_cell.length_a   1.000
_cell.length_b   1.000
_cell.length_c   1.000
_cell.angle_alpha   90.00
_cell.angle_beta   90.00
_cell.angle_gamma   90.00
#
_symmetry.space_group_name_H-M   'P 1'
#
loop_
_entity.id
_entity.type
_entity.pdbx_description
1 polymer ?
#
loop_
_entity_poly.entity_id
_entity_poly.type
_entity_poly.pdbx_seq_one_letter_code
_entity_poly.pdbx_strand_id
1 'polypeptide(L)'
;MQTLPFQAEIAERMLVNTENETIHPDAQFVRTANGYWLAWHDGTAALLAPDTPPDVPCFWVEGSHDLEELVAMVENGEFDEVEEFDGDDEAWHEAASGCGHDHHDHCGCGQS
;
A
#
# COMPACT_ATOMS: atom_id res chain seq x y z
N MET A 1 -14.87 6.86 -4.07
CA MET A 1 -14.55 5.47 -3.68
C MET A 1 -15.83 4.65 -3.56
N GLN A 2 -15.85 3.40 -4.02
CA GLN A 2 -16.95 2.46 -3.75
C GLN A 2 -16.41 1.33 -2.87
N THR A 3 -16.90 1.22 -1.64
CA THR A 3 -16.60 0.10 -0.76
C THR A 3 -17.53 -1.07 -1.06
N LEU A 4 -16.97 -2.27 -1.01
CA LEU A 4 -17.63 -3.54 -1.19
C LEU A 4 -17.78 -4.21 0.18
N PRO A 5 -18.82 -5.05 0.35
CA PRO A 5 -18.96 -5.89 1.54
C PRO A 5 -17.78 -6.87 1.64
N PHE A 6 -17.69 -7.59 2.76
CA PHE A 6 -16.65 -8.58 2.99
C PHE A 6 -16.50 -9.57 1.83
N GLN A 7 -15.31 -9.61 1.23
CA GLN A 7 -14.99 -10.47 0.10
C GLN A 7 -14.18 -11.67 0.60
N ALA A 8 -14.85 -12.79 0.91
CA ALA A 8 -14.20 -13.98 1.44
C ALA A 8 -13.06 -14.50 0.53
N GLU A 9 -13.30 -14.60 -0.78
CA GLU A 9 -12.29 -15.10 -1.74
C GLU A 9 -11.04 -14.21 -1.79
N ILE A 10 -11.22 -12.89 -1.67
CA ILE A 10 -10.11 -11.93 -1.66
C ILE A 10 -9.40 -11.96 -0.30
N ALA A 11 -10.15 -12.08 0.79
CA ALA A 11 -9.59 -12.25 2.13
C ALA A 11 -8.73 -13.52 2.23
N GLU A 12 -9.21 -14.65 1.72
CA GLU A 12 -8.45 -15.90 1.66
C GLU A 12 -7.17 -15.74 0.84
N ARG A 13 -7.24 -15.00 -0.28
CA ARG A 13 -6.09 -14.64 -1.11
C ARG A 13 -5.09 -13.73 -0.41
N MET A 14 -5.56 -12.78 0.40
CA MET A 14 -4.71 -11.90 1.21
C MET A 14 -4.02 -12.67 2.34
N LEU A 15 -4.64 -13.73 2.83
CA LEU A 15 -4.12 -14.57 3.91
C LEU A 15 -3.22 -15.72 3.43
N VAL A 16 -2.83 -15.74 2.15
CA VAL A 16 -1.93 -16.78 1.65
C VAL A 16 -0.51 -16.51 2.16
N ASN A 17 0.13 -17.54 2.71
CA ASN A 17 1.50 -17.47 3.25
C ASN A 17 1.70 -16.44 4.39
N THR A 18 0.61 -16.01 5.01
CA THR A 18 0.61 -15.20 6.25
C THR A 18 0.36 -16.11 7.46
N GLU A 19 1.15 -15.96 8.52
CA GLU A 19 1.01 -16.76 9.74
C GLU A 19 0.52 -15.88 10.89
N ASN A 20 -0.70 -16.14 11.39
CA ASN A 20 -1.46 -15.37 12.41
C ASN A 20 -2.20 -14.11 11.96
N GLU A 21 -2.19 -13.76 10.69
CA GLU A 21 -3.04 -12.66 10.22
C GLU A 21 -4.49 -13.11 10.01
N THR A 22 -5.44 -12.19 10.17
CA THR A 22 -6.87 -12.46 9.92
C THR A 22 -7.55 -11.18 9.45
N ILE A 23 -8.28 -11.28 8.33
CA ILE A 23 -9.11 -10.17 7.88
C ILE A 23 -10.42 -10.17 8.67
N HIS A 24 -10.72 -9.04 9.29
CA HIS A 24 -11.93 -8.90 10.09
C HIS A 24 -13.19 -8.99 9.20
N PRO A 25 -14.30 -9.61 9.65
CA PRO A 25 -15.54 -9.71 8.86
C PRO A 25 -16.16 -8.35 8.54
N ASP A 26 -15.89 -7.33 9.35
CA ASP A 26 -16.31 -5.94 9.12
C ASP A 26 -15.30 -5.12 8.30
N ALA A 27 -14.27 -5.77 7.73
CA ALA A 27 -13.32 -5.09 6.86
C ALA A 27 -14.02 -4.54 5.61
N GLN A 28 -13.66 -3.30 5.29
CA GLN A 28 -14.15 -2.62 4.10
C GLN A 28 -13.24 -2.94 2.92
N PHE A 29 -13.81 -3.56 1.89
CA PHE A 29 -13.06 -3.90 0.69
C PHE A 29 -13.18 -2.78 -0.34
N VAL A 30 -12.08 -2.43 -0.99
CA VAL A 30 -12.07 -1.45 -2.08
C VAL A 30 -11.29 -2.00 -3.24
N ARG A 31 -11.81 -1.80 -4.45
CA ARG A 31 -11.07 -2.02 -5.68
C ARG A 31 -10.68 -0.69 -6.29
N THR A 32 -9.38 -0.44 -6.42
CA THR A 32 -8.86 0.78 -7.02
C THR A 32 -9.01 0.77 -8.54
N ALA A 33 -8.88 1.94 -9.17
CA ALA A 33 -8.89 2.08 -10.62
C ALA A 33 -7.74 1.31 -11.30
N ASN A 34 -6.59 1.20 -10.62
CA ASN A 34 -5.42 0.44 -11.10
C ASN A 34 -5.58 -1.08 -10.91
N GLY A 35 -6.70 -1.54 -10.31
CA GLY A 35 -7.02 -2.96 -10.16
C GLY A 35 -6.58 -3.58 -8.84
N TYR A 36 -5.99 -2.81 -7.93
CA TYR A 36 -5.60 -3.28 -6.60
C TYR A 36 -6.83 -3.52 -5.73
N TRP A 37 -6.71 -4.51 -4.86
CA TRP A 37 -7.68 -4.80 -3.81
C TRP A 37 -7.13 -4.34 -2.48
N LEU A 38 -7.91 -3.55 -1.74
CA LEU A 38 -7.63 -3.16 -0.37
C LEU A 38 -8.68 -3.74 0.56
N ALA A 39 -8.27 -4.27 1.70
CA ALA A 39 -9.14 -4.65 2.81
C ALA A 39 -8.72 -3.85 4.05
N TRP A 40 -9.52 -2.87 4.44
CA TRP A 40 -9.21 -1.99 5.58
C TRP A 40 -10.13 -2.25 6.76
N HIS A 41 -9.54 -2.30 7.95
CA HIS A 41 -10.26 -2.43 9.21
C HIS A 41 -9.46 -1.78 10.35
N ASP A 42 -10.08 -0.81 11.03
CA ASP A 42 -9.58 -0.19 12.27
C ASP A 42 -8.12 0.27 12.23
N GLY A 43 -7.69 0.86 11.10
CA GLY A 43 -6.33 1.36 10.94
C GLY A 43 -5.32 0.37 10.34
N THR A 44 -5.73 -0.87 10.09
CA THR A 44 -4.94 -1.87 9.37
C THR A 44 -5.52 -2.11 7.99
N ALA A 45 -4.67 -2.15 6.96
CA ALA A 45 -5.06 -2.41 5.59
C ALA A 45 -4.22 -3.52 4.96
N ALA A 46 -4.87 -4.46 4.27
CA ALA A 46 -4.21 -5.43 3.40
C ALA A 46 -4.38 -5.01 1.94
N LEU A 47 -3.30 -4.97 1.18
CA LEU A 47 -3.23 -4.57 -0.23
C LEU A 47 -2.78 -5.75 -1.08
N LEU A 48 -3.62 -6.13 -2.04
CA LEU A 48 -3.37 -7.19 -2.99
C LEU A 48 -3.35 -6.62 -4.40
N ALA A 49 -2.21 -6.74 -5.09
CA ALA A 49 -2.08 -6.30 -6.47
C ALA A 49 -2.84 -7.26 -7.40
N PRO A 50 -3.36 -6.77 -8.54
CA PRO A 50 -4.09 -7.63 -9.49
C PRO A 50 -3.22 -8.74 -10.08
N ASP A 51 -1.91 -8.51 -10.21
CA ASP A 51 -0.94 -9.44 -10.76
C ASP A 51 -0.22 -10.30 -9.70
N THR A 52 -0.60 -10.19 -8.41
CA THR A 52 0.01 -10.98 -7.34
C THR A 52 -0.27 -12.48 -7.54
N PRO A 53 0.77 -13.34 -7.64
CA PRO A 53 0.59 -14.79 -7.75
C PRO A 53 -0.15 -15.39 -6.55
N PRO A 54 -0.82 -16.54 -6.71
CA PRO A 54 -1.55 -17.19 -5.62
C PRO A 54 -0.68 -17.67 -4.46
N ASP A 55 0.62 -17.86 -4.68
CA ASP A 55 1.57 -18.31 -3.66
C ASP A 55 2.36 -17.15 -3.04
N VAL A 56 1.99 -15.90 -3.30
CA VAL A 56 2.68 -14.71 -2.77
C VAL A 56 1.75 -13.99 -1.78
N PRO A 57 2.25 -13.64 -0.57
CA PRO A 57 1.45 -12.91 0.41
C PRO A 57 1.10 -11.51 -0.08
N CYS A 58 0.01 -10.95 0.44
CA CYS A 58 -0.34 -9.56 0.17
C CYS A 58 0.45 -8.60 1.07
N PHE A 59 0.40 -7.31 0.76
CA PHE A 59 1.10 -6.30 1.53
C PHE A 59 0.21 -5.78 2.67
N TRP A 60 0.74 -5.61 3.88
CA TRP A 60 -0.02 -5.08 5.03
C TRP A 60 0.51 -3.70 5.43
N VAL A 61 -0.41 -2.75 5.62
CA VAL A 61 -0.12 -1.40 6.09
C VAL A 61 -0.83 -1.19 7.42
N GLU A 62 -0.06 -0.92 8.46
CA GLU A 62 -0.56 -0.59 9.80
C GLU A 62 -0.52 0.93 10.01
N GLY A 63 -1.50 1.48 10.75
CA GLY A 63 -1.57 2.92 11.05
C GLY A 63 -2.25 3.79 9.99
N SER A 64 -3.01 3.18 9.06
CA SER A 64 -3.77 3.92 8.04
C SER A 64 -5.02 4.56 8.63
N HIS A 65 -4.95 5.84 8.99
CA HIS A 65 -6.09 6.54 9.60
C HIS A 65 -7.28 6.74 8.64
N ASP A 66 -7.01 6.90 7.35
CA ASP A 66 -8.02 7.22 6.35
C ASP A 66 -7.92 6.30 5.10
N LEU A 67 -8.95 5.50 4.88
CA LEU A 67 -9.05 4.57 3.74
C LEU A 67 -9.01 5.31 2.39
N GLU A 68 -9.64 6.48 2.30
CA GLU A 68 -9.67 7.27 1.07
C GLU A 68 -8.27 7.79 0.69
N GLU A 69 -7.49 8.19 1.70
CA GLU A 69 -6.10 8.61 1.52
C GLU A 69 -5.22 7.44 1.05
N LEU A 70 -5.36 6.27 1.71
CA LEU A 70 -4.66 5.05 1.33
C LEU A 70 -4.96 4.63 -0.12
N VAL A 71 -6.24 4.66 -0.51
CA VAL A 71 -6.66 4.37 -1.89
C VAL A 71 -6.06 5.37 -2.87
N ALA A 72 -6.08 6.66 -2.53
CA ALA A 72 -5.50 7.69 -3.38
C ALA A 72 -3.98 7.50 -3.55
N MET A 73 -3.24 7.14 -2.48
CA MET A 73 -1.79 6.87 -2.57
C MET A 73 -1.49 5.69 -3.50
N VAL A 74 -2.25 4.59 -3.36
CA VAL A 74 -2.11 3.40 -4.22
C VAL A 74 -2.49 3.72 -5.67
N GLU A 75 -3.53 4.53 -5.88
CA GLU A 75 -3.95 4.96 -7.21
C GLU A 75 -2.96 5.91 -7.89
N ASN A 76 -2.28 6.75 -7.12
CA ASN A 76 -1.25 7.66 -7.64
C ASN A 76 0.07 6.96 -7.94
N GLY A 77 0.22 5.67 -7.59
CA GLY A 77 1.46 4.93 -7.84
C GLY A 77 2.60 5.33 -6.90
N GLU A 78 2.29 5.98 -5.77
CA GLU A 78 3.28 6.25 -4.71
C GLU A 78 3.81 4.94 -4.08
N PHE A 79 3.18 3.81 -4.42
CA PHE A 79 3.56 2.45 -4.07
C PHE A 79 4.33 1.70 -5.18
N ASP A 80 4.35 2.20 -6.43
CA ASP A 80 4.84 1.48 -7.61
C ASP A 80 6.35 1.72 -7.88
N GLU A 81 6.97 2.71 -7.24
CA GLU A 81 8.39 3.05 -7.45
C GLU A 81 9.37 2.22 -6.59
N VAL A 82 8.93 1.06 -6.08
CA VAL A 82 9.78 0.11 -5.36
C VAL A 82 10.02 -1.12 -6.24
N GLU A 83 10.95 -0.99 -7.18
CA GLU A 83 11.58 -2.13 -7.85
C GLU A 83 12.10 -3.10 -6.77
N GLU A 84 11.55 -4.32 -6.73
CA GLU A 84 12.04 -5.47 -5.95
C GLU A 84 12.53 -5.12 -4.53
N PHE A 85 11.62 -4.67 -3.65
CA PHE A 85 11.93 -4.35 -2.26
C PHE A 85 12.17 -5.61 -1.41
N ASP A 86 13.40 -6.12 -1.41
CA ASP A 86 13.91 -7.11 -0.47
C ASP A 86 14.15 -6.42 0.90
N GLY A 87 13.06 -6.31 1.67
CA GLY A 87 12.96 -5.96 3.10
C GLY A 87 14.04 -5.07 3.74
N ASP A 88 13.64 -3.87 4.16
CA ASP A 88 14.10 -3.32 5.45
C ASP A 88 13.05 -2.34 6.03
N ASP A 89 12.67 -2.57 7.29
CA ASP A 89 11.55 -1.96 8.01
C ASP A 89 11.71 -0.44 8.24
N GLU A 90 12.90 0.12 8.03
CA GLU A 90 13.22 1.53 8.28
C GLU A 90 12.83 2.50 7.15
N ALA A 91 12.50 2.02 5.95
CA ALA A 91 12.20 2.89 4.79
C ALA A 91 10.78 3.47 4.78
N TRP A 92 9.84 2.87 5.52
CA TRP A 92 8.43 3.31 5.55
C TRP A 92 8.21 4.64 6.27
N HIS A 93 9.09 5.00 7.20
CA HIS A 93 8.94 6.22 8.00
C HIS A 93 9.37 7.50 7.27
N GLU A 94 10.21 7.42 6.22
CA GLU A 94 10.65 8.61 5.46
C GLU A 94 9.68 9.02 4.35
N ALA A 95 8.97 8.08 3.74
CA ALA A 95 7.99 8.40 2.68
C ALA A 95 6.77 9.19 3.21
N ALA A 96 6.31 8.89 4.43
CA ALA A 96 5.16 9.58 5.05
C ALA A 96 5.45 11.04 5.48
N SER A 97 6.73 11.46 5.51
CA SER A 97 7.12 12.82 5.93
C SER A 97 7.43 13.77 4.76
N GLY A 98 7.23 13.34 3.51
CA GLY A 98 7.65 14.04 2.29
C GLY A 98 6.71 15.12 1.75
N CYS A 99 5.77 15.66 2.53
CA CYS A 99 5.05 16.88 2.14
C CYS A 99 5.96 18.11 2.33
N GLY A 100 6.85 18.41 1.38
CA GLY A 100 7.79 19.53 1.50
C GLY A 100 8.47 19.96 0.20
N HIS A 101 7.81 20.84 -0.53
CA HIS A 101 8.32 21.68 -1.63
C HIS A 101 9.70 22.32 -1.30
N ASP A 102 10.76 22.03 -2.06
CA ASP A 102 11.73 23.04 -2.54
C ASP A 102 12.56 22.53 -3.74
N HIS A 103 12.37 23.20 -4.86
CA HIS A 103 13.13 23.01 -6.09
C HIS A 103 14.34 23.95 -6.01
N HIS A 104 15.45 23.52 -5.40
CA HIS A 104 16.67 24.34 -5.33
C HIS A 104 17.80 23.79 -6.19
N ASP A 105 17.98 24.49 -7.31
CA ASP A 105 19.22 24.82 -8.00
C ASP A 105 20.52 24.19 -7.47
N HIS A 106 21.21 23.46 -8.35
CA HIS A 106 22.66 23.60 -8.37
C HIS A 106 23.20 23.54 -9.80
N CYS A 107 23.14 24.70 -10.44
CA CYS A 107 24.10 25.10 -11.45
C CYS A 107 25.41 25.51 -10.73
N GLY A 108 26.55 24.90 -11.07
CA GLY A 108 27.82 25.23 -10.43
C GLY A 108 29.06 24.77 -11.21
N CYS A 109 29.63 25.70 -11.98
CA CYS A 109 30.86 25.55 -12.75
C CYS A 109 32.13 25.40 -11.89
N GLY A 110 33.09 24.59 -12.36
CA GLY A 110 34.51 24.96 -12.49
C GLY A 110 35.44 25.00 -11.26
N GLN A 111 36.73 24.77 -11.57
CA GLN A 111 37.97 24.94 -10.77
C GLN A 111 38.35 23.68 -9.94
N SER A 112 39.57 23.15 -9.95
CA SER A 112 40.89 23.60 -10.44
C SER A 112 41.76 22.39 -10.74
#